data_AF-A0A935WA75-F1
#
_entry.id   AF-A0A935WA75-F1
#
_cell.length_a   1.000
_cell.length_b   1.000
_cell.length_c   1.000
_cell.angle_alpha   90.00
_cell.angle_beta   90.00
_cell.angle_gamma   90.00
#
_symmetry.space_group_name_H-M   'P 1'
#
loop_
_entity.id
_entity.type
_entity.pdbx_description
1 polymer ?
#
loop_
_entity_poly.entity_id
_entity_poly.type
_entity_poly.pdbx_seq_one_letter_code
_entity_poly.pdbx_strand_id
1 'polypeptide(L)'
;MKISITKILFLIISLGFIKINAQSKLENDFYKSLNSLNVKDHQIDSLKTVLSQKINQLNKEKTKAPSNKSVIEKLLAGTSNITNNIERLENEKVNLENQIANRKKELGNYYSLQIDSLKKSSADKNFLKFLS
;
A
#
# COMPACT_ATOMS: atom_id res chain seq x y z
N MET A 1 -25.04 -38.81 -15.96
CA MET A 1 -24.47 -37.75 -16.83
C MET A 1 -23.00 -38.05 -17.09
N LYS A 2 -22.59 -38.38 -18.32
CA LYS A 2 -21.17 -38.56 -18.67
C LYS A 2 -20.56 -37.17 -18.91
N ILE A 3 -19.68 -36.75 -18.01
CA ILE A 3 -18.89 -35.52 -18.19
C ILE A 3 -17.85 -35.81 -19.27
N SER A 4 -17.92 -35.10 -20.40
CA SER A 4 -16.96 -35.22 -21.48
C SER A 4 -15.59 -34.69 -21.04
N ILE A 5 -14.51 -35.37 -21.43
CA ILE A 5 -13.12 -34.98 -21.15
C ILE A 5 -12.84 -33.53 -21.60
N THR A 6 -13.46 -33.08 -22.70
CA THR A 6 -13.38 -31.68 -23.15
C THR A 6 -13.97 -30.66 -22.17
N LYS A 7 -15.02 -31.03 -21.41
CA LYS A 7 -15.59 -30.15 -20.37
C LYS A 7 -14.66 -30.06 -19.15
N ILE A 8 -13.96 -31.13 -18.82
CA ILE A 8 -12.95 -31.15 -17.75
C ILE A 8 -11.74 -30.29 -18.13
N LEU A 9 -11.27 -30.42 -19.38
CA LEU A 9 -10.14 -29.64 -19.88
C LEU A 9 -10.45 -28.13 -19.87
N PHE A 10 -11.66 -27.74 -20.31
CA PHE A 10 -12.10 -26.35 -20.30
C PHE A 10 -12.20 -25.79 -18.86
N LEU A 11 -12.66 -26.61 -17.90
CA LEU A 11 -12.73 -26.24 -16.49
C LEU A 11 -11.33 -26.02 -15.89
N ILE A 12 -10.36 -26.88 -16.19
CA ILE A 12 -8.98 -26.75 -15.69
C ILE A 12 -8.31 -25.49 -16.25
N ILE A 13 -8.49 -25.22 -17.54
CA ILE A 13 -7.94 -24.03 -18.20
C ILE A 13 -8.57 -22.76 -17.60
N SER A 14 -9.89 -22.72 -17.46
CA SER A 14 -10.60 -21.57 -16.89
C SER A 14 -10.25 -21.33 -15.42
N LEU A 15 -10.12 -22.38 -14.59
CA LEU A 15 -9.64 -22.25 -13.21
C LEU A 15 -8.18 -21.78 -13.13
N GLY A 16 -7.33 -22.17 -14.08
CA GLY A 16 -5.95 -21.69 -14.21
C GLY A 16 -5.87 -20.19 -14.54
N PHE A 17 -6.64 -19.74 -15.53
CA PHE A 17 -6.72 -18.32 -15.91
C PHE A 17 -7.27 -17.43 -14.78
N ILE A 18 -8.30 -17.88 -14.06
CA ILE A 18 -8.87 -17.14 -12.93
C ILE A 18 -7.83 -16.96 -11.81
N LYS A 19 -7.03 -17.99 -11.51
CA LYS A 19 -5.98 -17.91 -10.47
C LYS A 19 -4.87 -16.91 -10.81
N ILE A 20 -4.42 -16.87 -12.07
CA ILE A 20 -3.36 -15.95 -12.54
C ILE A 20 -3.82 -14.49 -12.48
N ASN A 21 -5.08 -14.23 -12.89
CA ASN A 21 -5.65 -12.88 -12.84
C ASN A 21 -5.89 -12.39 -11.41
N ALA A 22 -6.26 -13.29 -10.48
CA ALA A 22 -6.40 -12.94 -9.07
C ALA A 22 -5.05 -12.63 -8.41
N GLN A 23 -4.00 -13.40 -8.73
CA GLN A 23 -2.64 -13.18 -8.24
C GLN A 23 -2.07 -11.83 -8.70
N SER A 24 -2.11 -11.58 -10.02
CA SER A 24 -1.60 -10.34 -10.61
C SER A 24 -2.34 -9.10 -10.08
N LYS A 25 -3.65 -9.21 -9.82
CA LYS A 25 -4.41 -8.13 -9.19
C LYS A 25 -3.96 -7.88 -7.75
N LEU A 26 -3.79 -8.92 -6.94
CA LEU A 26 -3.38 -8.79 -5.54
C LEU A 26 -1.97 -8.17 -5.41
N GLU A 27 -1.03 -8.62 -6.24
CA GLU A 27 0.32 -8.07 -6.33
C GLU A 27 0.29 -6.60 -6.77
N ASN A 28 -0.46 -6.27 -7.83
CA ASN A 28 -0.58 -4.90 -8.34
C ASN A 28 -1.17 -3.96 -7.28
N ASP A 29 -2.24 -4.37 -6.60
CA ASP A 29 -2.84 -3.55 -5.56
C ASP A 29 -1.90 -3.36 -4.35
N PHE A 30 -1.09 -4.36 -4.00
CA PHE A 30 -0.04 -4.23 -2.99
C PHE A 30 1.01 -3.18 -3.38
N TYR A 31 1.53 -3.24 -4.61
CA TYR A 31 2.49 -2.25 -5.11
C TYR A 31 1.90 -0.85 -5.22
N LYS A 32 0.63 -0.71 -5.61
CA LYS A 32 -0.08 0.58 -5.58
C LYS A 32 -0.16 1.15 -4.18
N SER A 33 -0.47 0.32 -3.17
CA SER A 33 -0.50 0.76 -1.78
C SER A 33 0.88 1.22 -1.31
N LEU A 34 1.95 0.48 -1.63
CA LEU A 34 3.34 0.91 -1.34
C LEU A 34 3.69 2.24 -2.00
N ASN A 35 3.36 2.40 -3.28
CA ASN A 35 3.63 3.66 -3.97
C ASN A 35 2.85 4.83 -3.36
N SER A 36 1.58 4.60 -3.01
CA SER A 36 0.78 5.61 -2.31
C SER A 36 1.35 5.97 -0.93
N LEU A 37 2.02 5.04 -0.25
CA LEU A 37 2.68 5.29 1.04
C LEU A 37 3.86 6.23 0.85
N ASN A 38 4.73 5.93 -0.11
CA ASN A 38 5.88 6.77 -0.45
C ASN A 38 5.46 8.20 -0.84
N VAL A 39 4.37 8.33 -1.62
CA VAL A 39 3.83 9.65 -1.97
C VAL A 39 3.38 10.42 -0.72
N LYS A 40 2.70 9.75 0.23
CA LYS A 40 2.29 10.39 1.49
C LYS A 40 3.48 10.83 2.32
N ASP A 41 4.53 10.02 2.43
CA ASP A 41 5.76 10.39 3.13
C ASP A 41 6.39 11.64 2.54
N HIS A 42 6.52 11.70 1.21
CA HIS A 42 7.02 12.90 0.53
C HIS A 42 6.15 14.13 0.76
N GLN A 43 4.81 13.97 0.78
CA GLN A 43 3.89 15.07 1.07
C GLN A 43 4.07 15.58 2.51
N ILE A 44 4.20 14.67 3.49
CA ILE A 44 4.42 15.01 4.89
C ILE A 44 5.75 15.75 5.06
N ASP A 45 6.84 15.24 4.48
CA ASP A 45 8.17 15.87 4.57
C ASP A 45 8.21 17.25 3.91
N SER A 46 7.53 17.40 2.77
CA SER A 46 7.36 18.67 2.09
C SER A 46 6.62 19.68 2.98
N LEU A 47 5.51 19.27 3.58
CA LEU A 47 4.73 20.12 4.48
C LEU A 47 5.51 20.48 5.75
N LYS A 48 6.28 19.56 6.34
CA LYS A 48 7.16 19.82 7.49
C LYS A 48 8.23 20.85 7.15
N THR A 49 8.75 20.81 5.93
CA THR A 49 9.70 21.82 5.42
C THR A 49 9.05 23.19 5.31
N VAL A 50 7.86 23.27 4.69
CA VAL A 50 7.11 24.53 4.56
C VAL A 50 6.71 25.08 5.94
N LEU A 51 6.29 24.21 6.86
CA LEU A 51 5.96 24.58 8.24
C LEU A 51 7.15 25.23 8.94
N SER A 52 8.33 24.61 8.83
CA SER A 52 9.56 25.14 9.40
C SER A 52 9.91 26.52 8.83
N GLN A 53 9.75 26.71 7.53
CA GLN A 53 9.94 28.02 6.90
C GLN A 53 8.95 29.06 7.42
N LYS A 54 7.67 28.70 7.60
CA LYS A 54 6.64 29.60 8.15
C LYS A 54 6.89 29.96 9.61
N ILE A 55 7.33 29.02 10.44
CA ILE A 55 7.72 29.28 11.82
C ILE A 55 8.92 30.23 11.87
N ASN A 56 9.92 30.03 11.00
CA ASN A 56 11.05 30.94 10.90
C ASN A 56 10.63 32.35 10.46
N GLN A 57 9.71 32.48 9.51
CA GLN A 57 9.12 33.76 9.10
C GLN A 57 8.38 34.44 10.27
N LEU A 58 7.59 33.68 11.01
CA LEU A 58 6.85 34.16 12.19
C LEU A 58 7.82 34.71 13.25
N ASN A 59 8.88 33.96 13.57
CA ASN A 59 9.87 34.37 14.55
C ASN A 59 10.60 35.64 14.12
N LYS A 60 10.94 35.76 12.83
CA LYS A 60 11.53 36.98 12.26
C LYS A 60 10.58 38.17 12.33
N GLU A 61 9.28 37.98 12.09
CA GLU A 61 8.31 39.07 12.14
C GLU A 61 8.07 39.56 13.58
N LYS A 62 8.08 38.63 14.55
CA LYS A 62 7.95 38.96 15.98
C LYS A 62 9.09 39.83 16.51
N THR A 63 10.28 39.73 15.95
CA THR A 63 11.46 40.51 16.38
C THR A 63 11.63 41.84 15.66
N LYS A 64 10.79 42.17 14.66
CA LYS A 64 10.83 43.47 13.96
C LYS A 64 10.26 44.60 14.82
N ALA A 65 10.77 45.80 14.60
CA ALA A 65 10.23 47.04 15.16
C ALA A 65 9.92 48.04 14.02
N PRO A 66 8.63 48.40 13.79
CA PRO A 66 7.45 47.87 14.45
C PRO A 66 7.10 46.45 13.96
N SER A 67 6.52 45.63 14.83
CA SER A 67 6.00 44.31 14.45
C SER A 67 4.69 44.44 13.68
N ASN A 68 4.52 43.64 12.63
CA ASN A 68 3.27 43.63 11.86
C ASN A 68 2.31 42.56 12.40
N LYS A 69 1.38 42.96 13.29
CA LYS A 69 0.39 42.07 13.90
C LYS A 69 -0.44 41.29 12.87
N SER A 70 -0.87 41.92 11.78
CA SER A 70 -1.65 41.24 10.74
C SER A 70 -0.85 40.13 10.05
N VAL A 71 0.44 40.35 9.80
CA VAL A 71 1.32 39.32 9.21
C VAL A 71 1.53 38.18 10.20
N ILE A 72 1.72 38.47 11.49
CA ILE A 72 1.86 37.48 12.56
C ILE A 72 0.61 36.59 12.64
N GLU A 73 -0.58 37.18 12.65
CA GLU A 73 -1.86 36.44 12.68
C GLU A 73 -2.03 35.53 11.46
N LYS A 74 -1.73 36.03 10.25
CA LYS A 74 -1.76 35.23 9.02
C LYS A 74 -0.76 34.07 9.06
N LEU A 75 0.44 34.30 9.58
CA LEU A 75 1.45 33.25 9.73
C LEU A 75 1.01 32.19 10.73
N LEU A 76 0.43 32.59 11.88
CA LEU A 76 -0.12 31.65 12.86
C LEU A 76 -1.24 30.79 12.26
N ALA A 77 -2.22 31.41 11.60
CA ALA A 77 -3.30 30.69 10.92
C ALA A 77 -2.75 29.73 9.85
N GLY A 78 -1.78 30.18 9.05
CA GLY A 78 -1.11 29.35 8.06
C GLY A 78 -0.38 28.15 8.67
N THR A 79 0.36 28.36 9.77
CA THR A 79 1.04 27.25 10.48
C THR A 79 0.05 26.25 11.05
N SER A 80 -1.05 26.70 11.65
CA SER A 80 -2.11 25.82 12.17
C SER A 80 -2.73 24.96 11.06
N ASN A 81 -3.04 25.56 9.90
CA ASN A 81 -3.57 24.81 8.76
C ASN A 81 -2.57 23.77 8.23
N ILE A 82 -1.28 24.10 8.15
CA ILE A 82 -0.25 23.15 7.72
C ILE A 82 -0.13 22.00 8.73
N THR A 83 -0.12 22.29 10.04
CA THR A 83 -0.08 21.26 11.10
C THR A 83 -1.27 20.30 10.99
N ASN A 84 -2.48 20.82 10.84
CA ASN A 84 -3.69 19.99 10.69
C ASN A 84 -3.61 19.09 9.45
N ASN A 85 -3.04 19.59 8.35
CA ASN A 85 -2.85 18.78 7.14
C ASN A 85 -1.79 17.68 7.32
N ILE A 86 -0.71 17.96 8.05
CA ILE A 86 0.29 16.95 8.41
C ILE A 86 -0.37 15.84 9.24
N GLU A 87 -1.10 16.20 10.30
CA GLU A 87 -1.77 15.24 11.17
C GLU A 87 -2.78 14.37 10.40
N ARG A 88 -3.57 14.98 9.51
CA ARG A 88 -4.48 14.25 8.63
C ARG A 88 -3.72 13.23 7.76
N LEU A 89 -2.61 13.65 7.14
CA LEU A 89 -1.82 12.77 6.27
C LEU A 89 -1.13 11.65 7.07
N GLU A 90 -0.65 11.92 8.28
CA GLU A 90 -0.09 10.91 9.18
C GLU A 90 -1.15 9.86 9.58
N ASN A 91 -2.38 10.28 9.87
CA ASN A 91 -3.48 9.36 10.13
C ASN A 91 -3.82 8.49 8.89
N GLU A 92 -3.88 9.10 7.71
CA GLU A 92 -4.09 8.35 6.46
C GLU A 92 -2.94 7.39 6.15
N LYS A 93 -1.70 7.76 6.51
CA LYS A 93 -0.51 6.91 6.38
C LYS A 93 -0.64 5.66 7.24
N VAL A 94 -0.99 5.79 8.51
CA VAL A 94 -1.19 4.65 9.43
C VAL A 94 -2.25 3.69 8.89
N ASN A 95 -3.36 4.20 8.38
CA ASN A 95 -4.38 3.36 7.75
C ASN A 95 -3.84 2.60 6.54
N LEU A 96 -3.02 3.23 5.71
CA LEU A 96 -2.41 2.62 4.55
C LEU A 96 -1.38 1.55 4.92
N GLU A 97 -0.58 1.78 5.96
CA GLU A 97 0.37 0.79 6.52
C GLU A 97 -0.37 -0.48 6.99
N ASN A 98 -1.50 -0.32 7.67
CA ASN A 98 -2.35 -1.44 8.07
C ASN A 98 -2.87 -2.23 6.86
N GLN A 99 -3.30 -1.54 5.80
CA GLN A 99 -3.74 -2.19 4.56
C GLN A 99 -2.60 -2.96 3.88
N ILE A 100 -1.39 -2.38 3.85
CA ILE A 100 -0.20 -3.04 3.30
C ILE A 100 0.14 -4.29 4.10
N ALA A 101 0.10 -4.23 5.43
CA ALA A 101 0.35 -5.37 6.30
C ALA A 101 -0.66 -6.51 6.05
N ASN A 102 -1.94 -6.18 5.93
CA ASN A 102 -2.99 -7.14 5.61
C ASN A 102 -2.76 -7.79 4.24
N ARG A 103 -2.50 -7.00 3.21
CA ARG A 103 -2.22 -7.51 1.85
C ARG A 103 -0.96 -8.37 1.80
N LYS A 104 0.09 -8.01 2.56
CA LYS A 104 1.31 -8.82 2.69
C LYS A 104 0.99 -10.20 3.27
N LYS A 105 0.11 -10.26 4.27
CA LYS A 105 -0.35 -11.53 4.86
C LYS A 105 -1.17 -12.35 3.84
N GLU A 106 -2.06 -11.71 3.10
CA GLU A 106 -2.84 -12.37 2.03
C GLU A 106 -1.92 -12.96 0.95
N LEU A 107 -0.93 -12.20 0.47
CA LEU A 107 0.08 -12.69 -0.48
C LEU A 107 0.88 -13.86 0.10
N GLY A 108 1.32 -13.75 1.36
CA GLY A 108 2.03 -14.83 2.04
C GLY A 108 1.22 -16.13 2.11
N ASN A 109 -0.05 -16.04 2.49
CA ASN A 109 -0.97 -17.18 2.50
C ASN A 109 -1.17 -17.75 1.09
N TYR A 110 -1.35 -16.88 0.10
CA TYR A 110 -1.55 -17.28 -1.29
C TYR A 110 -0.36 -18.07 -1.83
N TYR A 111 0.86 -17.58 -1.65
CA TYR A 111 2.07 -18.29 -2.10
C TYR A 111 2.32 -19.56 -1.29
N SER A 112 2.05 -19.57 0.01
CA SER A 112 2.17 -20.79 0.83
C SER A 112 1.27 -21.90 0.27
N LEU A 113 0.00 -21.59 -0.01
CA LEU A 113 -0.94 -22.55 -0.59
C LEU A 113 -0.50 -23.04 -1.98
N GLN A 114 0.06 -22.15 -2.82
CA GLN A 114 0.62 -22.56 -4.11
C GLN A 114 1.80 -23.51 -3.93
N ILE A 115 2.73 -23.21 -3.03
CA ILE A 115 3.90 -24.04 -2.74
C ILE A 115 3.46 -25.42 -2.26
N ASP A 116 2.52 -25.49 -1.31
CA ASP A 116 2.03 -26.76 -0.78
C ASP A 116 1.31 -27.59 -1.85
N SER A 117 0.51 -26.93 -2.70
CA SER A 117 -0.12 -27.59 -3.86
C SER A 117 0.91 -28.16 -4.84
N LEU A 118 2.00 -27.43 -5.11
CA LEU A 118 3.06 -27.87 -6.01
C LEU A 118 3.86 -29.05 -5.41
N LYS A 119 4.17 -28.98 -4.11
CA LYS A 119 4.83 -30.08 -3.38
C LYS A 119 4.00 -31.36 -3.44
N LYS A 120 2.69 -31.26 -3.17
CA LYS A 120 1.78 -32.41 -3.23
C LYS A 120 1.72 -33.02 -4.63
N SER A 121 1.58 -32.19 -5.67
CA SER A 121 1.56 -32.66 -7.06
C SER A 121 2.89 -33.34 -7.46
N SER A 122 4.03 -32.84 -6.97
CA SER A 122 5.33 -33.45 -7.21
C SER A 122 5.46 -34.82 -6.53
N ALA A 123 5.02 -34.93 -5.27
CA ALA A 123 5.01 -36.19 -4.53
C ALA A 123 4.14 -37.25 -5.23
N ASP A 124 2.95 -36.88 -5.67
CA ASP A 124 2.02 -37.78 -6.38
C ASP A 124 2.61 -38.28 -7.71
N LYS A 125 3.28 -37.40 -8.47
CA LYS A 125 3.98 -37.80 -9.71
C LYS A 125 5.13 -38.77 -9.46
N ASN A 126 5.92 -38.54 -8.41
CA ASN A 126 7.03 -39.43 -8.07
C ASN A 126 6.53 -40.80 -7.59
N PHE A 127 5.42 -40.84 -6.84
CA PHE A 127 4.78 -42.07 -6.42
C PHE A 127 4.28 -42.89 -7.62
N LEU A 128 3.59 -42.26 -8.57
CA LEU A 128 3.14 -42.95 -9.79
C LEU A 128 4.29 -43.47 -10.64
N LYS A 129 5.43 -42.76 -10.69
CA LYS A 129 6.64 -43.22 -11.40
C LYS A 129 7.35 -44.38 -10.70
N PHE A 130 7.22 -44.50 -9.38
CA PHE A 130 7.73 -45.66 -8.63
C PHE A 130 6.89 -46.92 -8.87
N LEU A 131 5.58 -46.76 -9.16
CA LEU A 131 4.65 -47.87 -9.41
C LEU A 131 4.63 -48.35 -10.87
N SER A 132 5.27 -47.63 -11.80
CA SER A 132 5.35 -47.95 -13.24
C SER A 132 6.65 -48.63 -13.61
#